data_AF-A0A3D3YUL2-F1
#
_entry.id   AF-A0A3D3YUL2-F1
#
_cell.length_a   1.000
_cell.length_b   1.000
_cell.length_c   1.000
_cell.angle_alpha   90.00
_cell.angle_beta   90.00
_cell.angle_gamma   90.00
#
_symmetry.space_group_name_H-M   'P 1'
#
loop_
_entity.id
_entity.type
_entity.pdbx_description
1 polymer ?
#
loop_
_entity_poly.entity_id
_entity_poly.type
_entity_poly.pdbx_seq_one_letter_code
_entity_poly.pdbx_strand_id
1 'polypeptide(L)' 'MKTFQVIRGGVVFELQPELEGGYTITVPSLPGCISYGETFEKAMGMIKDAIQGWLAVAREVGAPIPEQFESIEVAAI' A
#
# COMPACT_ATOMS: atom_id res chain seq x y z
N MET A 1 17.49 7.69 5.75
CA MET A 1 17.70 6.93 4.49
C MET A 1 16.84 7.53 3.38
N LYS A 2 17.12 7.25 2.10
CA LYS A 2 16.25 7.70 1.00
C LYS A 2 15.11 6.69 0.82
N THR A 3 13.88 7.19 0.71
CA THR A 3 12.76 6.41 0.21
C THR A 3 12.91 6.15 -1.29
N PHE A 4 12.29 5.09 -1.78
CA PHE A 4 12.17 4.81 -3.21
C PHE A 4 10.73 4.44 -3.55
N GLN A 5 10.37 4.65 -4.81
CA GLN A 5 9.03 4.40 -5.31
C GLN A 5 9.02 3.20 -6.25
N VAL A 6 7.95 2.41 -6.14
CA VAL A 6 7.64 1.33 -7.06
C VAL A 6 6.24 1.57 -7.61
N ILE A 7 6.07 1.40 -8.93
CA ILE A 7 4.78 1.55 -9.59
C ILE A 7 4.33 0.18 -10.09
N ARG A 8 3.15 -0.27 -9.66
CA ARG A 8 2.52 -1.52 -10.12
C ARG A 8 1.03 -1.31 -10.34
N GLY A 9 0.52 -1.74 -11.50
CA GLY A 9 -0.89 -1.57 -11.84
C GLY A 9 -1.37 -0.11 -11.80
N GLY A 10 -0.47 0.86 -12.03
CA GLY A 10 -0.78 2.29 -11.90
C GLY A 10 -0.75 2.83 -10.47
N VAL A 11 -0.53 1.99 -9.46
CA VAL A 11 -0.44 2.38 -8.05
C VAL A 11 1.01 2.67 -7.68
N VAL A 12 1.23 3.78 -6.98
CA VAL A 12 2.54 4.16 -6.42
C VAL A 12 2.67 3.60 -5.00
N PHE A 13 3.75 2.88 -4.76
CA PHE A 13 4.18 2.39 -3.44
C PHE A 13 5.45 3.13 -3.05
N GLU A 14 5.46 3.71 -1.85
CA GLU A 14 6.66 4.31 -1.27
C GLU A 14 7.24 3.36 -0.24
N LEU A 15 8.53 3.04 -0.39
CA LEU A 15 9.24 2.18 0.53
C LEU A 15 10.37 2.94 1.21
N GLN A 16 10.40 2.83 2.53
CA GLN A 16 11.46 3.32 3.38
C GLN A 16 12.20 2.12 3.98
N PRO A 17 13.51 1.93 3.68
CA PRO A 17 14.32 0.98 4.43
C PRO A 17 14.40 1.40 5.90
N GLU A 18 14.33 0.44 6.82
CA GLU A 18 14.44 0.68 8.26
C GLU A 18 15.84 0.33 8.80
N LEU A 19 16.26 0.94 9.92
CA LEU A 19 17.61 0.77 10.48
C LEU A 19 17.87 -0.66 10.95
N GLU A 20 16.85 -1.33 11.47
CA GLU A 20 16.89 -2.73 11.92
C GLU A 20 16.73 -3.75 10.77
N GLY A 21 16.55 -3.26 9.54
CA GLY A 21 16.24 -4.07 8.37
C GLY A 21 14.74 -4.10 8.04
N GLY A 22 14.44 -4.56 6.83
CA GLY A 22 13.10 -4.50 6.26
C GLY A 22 12.70 -3.13 5.74
N TYR A 23 11.42 -3.00 5.43
CA TYR A 23 10.83 -1.85 4.75
C TYR A 23 9.50 -1.48 5.37
N THR A 24 9.37 -0.22 5.77
CA THR A 24 8.07 0.43 5.90
C THR A 24 7.57 0.75 4.49
N ILE A 25 6.32 0.41 4.20
CA ILE A 25 5.70 0.63 2.90
C ILE A 25 4.40 1.41 3.08
N THR A 26 4.16 2.38 2.20
CA THR A 26 2.97 3.22 2.22
C THR A 26 2.37 3.36 0.82
N VAL A 27 1.09 3.72 0.76
CA VAL A 27 0.37 4.02 -0.49
C VAL A 27 -0.07 5.48 -0.44
N PRO A 28 0.65 6.43 -1.05
CA PRO A 28 0.33 7.87 -0.92
C PRO A 28 -1.09 8.25 -1.36
N SER A 29 -1.67 7.50 -2.30
CA SER A 29 -3.05 7.69 -2.77
C SER A 29 -4.11 7.17 -1.80
N LEU A 30 -3.73 6.40 -0.78
CA LEU A 30 -4.60 5.92 0.30
C LEU A 30 -4.04 6.40 1.65
N PRO A 31 -4.37 7.64 2.08
CA PRO A 31 -3.81 8.22 3.29
C PRO A 31 -3.99 7.31 4.51
N GLY A 32 -2.89 7.09 5.24
CA GLY A 32 -2.85 6.22 6.41
C GLY A 32 -2.72 4.72 6.11
N CYS A 33 -2.71 4.30 4.84
CA CYS A 33 -2.42 2.91 4.46
C CYS A 33 -0.90 2.67 4.53
N ILE A 34 -0.47 2.03 5.62
CA ILE A 34 0.93 1.79 5.96
C ILE A 34 1.08 0.34 6.41
N SER A 35 2.19 -0.29 6.04
CA SER A 35 2.55 -1.63 6.50
C SER A 35 4.07 -1.77 6.62
N TYR A 36 4.53 -2.94 7.07
CA TYR A 36 5.93 -3.27 7.22
C TYR A 36 6.21 -4.71 6.78
N GLY A 37 7.40 -4.95 6.22
CA GLY A 37 7.91 -6.30 5.99
C GLY A 37 9.43 -6.38 6.07
N GLU A 38 9.92 -7.49 6.61
CA GLU A 38 11.36 -7.80 6.75
C GLU A 38 12.09 -7.86 5.39
N THR A 39 11.36 -8.09 4.30
CA THR A 39 11.87 -8.03 2.92
C THR A 39 10.95 -7.18 2.06
N PHE A 40 11.44 -6.79 0.88
CA PHE A 40 10.65 -6.08 -0.12
C PHE A 40 9.36 -6.84 -0.47
N GLU A 41 9.47 -8.14 -0.73
CA GLU A 41 8.34 -9.00 -1.09
C GLU A 41 7.34 -9.11 0.05
N LYS A 42 7.83 -9.24 1.30
CA LYS A 42 6.96 -9.28 2.48
C LYS A 42 6.22 -7.96 2.65
N ALA A 43 6.91 -6.82 2.50
CA ALA A 43 6.27 -5.50 2.57
C ALA A 43 5.19 -5.33 1.49
N MET A 44 5.48 -5.71 0.25
CA MET A 44 4.50 -5.71 -0.85
C MET A 44 3.29 -6.63 -0.59
N GLY A 45 3.52 -7.79 0.04
CA GLY A 45 2.44 -8.68 0.46
C GLY A 45 1.57 -8.06 1.57
N MET A 46 2.20 -7.49 2.60
CA MET A 46 1.47 -6.92 3.74
C MET A 46 0.73 -5.64 3.40
N ILE A 47 1.23 -4.82 2.46
CA ILE A 47 0.51 -3.61 2.02
C ILE A 47 -0.75 -3.97 1.22
N LYS A 48 -0.76 -5.10 0.51
CA LYS A 48 -1.91 -5.59 -0.24
C LYS A 48 -3.11 -5.85 0.68
N ASP A 49 -2.86 -6.50 1.82
CA ASP A 49 -3.89 -6.76 2.84
C ASP A 49 -4.35 -5.44 3.49
N ALA A 50 -3.42 -4.52 3.77
CA ALA A 50 -3.74 -3.20 4.30
C ALA A 50 -4.63 -2.37 3.35
N ILE A 51 -4.39 -2.43 2.04
CA ILE A 51 -5.23 -1.80 1.02
C ILE A 51 -6.65 -2.38 1.06
N GLN A 52 -6.81 -3.70 1.20
CA GLN A 52 -8.15 -4.32 1.30
C GLN A 52 -8.91 -3.81 2.52
N GLY A 53 -8.25 -3.77 3.69
CA GLY A 53 -8.84 -3.25 4.92
C GLY A 53 -9.22 -1.77 4.79
N TRP A 54 -8.33 -0.95 4.22
CA TRP A 54 -8.58 0.47 3.98
C TRP A 54 -9.82 0.67 3.08
N LEU A 55 -9.90 -0.06 1.96
CA LEU A 55 -11.00 0.04 1.01
C LEU A 55 -12.33 -0.46 1.60
N ALA A 56 -12.30 -1.48 2.46
CA ALA A 56 -13.49 -1.95 3.16
C ALA A 56 -14.07 -0.85 4.06
N VAL A 57 -13.23 -0.26 4.92
CA VAL A 57 -13.64 0.83 5.81
C VAL A 57 -14.09 2.06 5.01
N ALA A 58 -13.36 2.44 3.95
CA ALA A 58 -13.72 3.58 3.12
C ALA A 58 -15.12 3.41 2.50
N ARG A 59 -15.48 2.21 2.05
CA ARG A 59 -16.83 1.92 1.54
C ARG A 59 -17.89 1.99 2.64
N GLU A 60 -17.61 1.45 3.83
CA GLU A 60 -18.54 1.47 4.96
C GLU A 60 -18.87 2.89 5.43
N VAL A 61 -17.88 3.78 5.45
CA VAL A 61 -18.05 5.17 5.92
C VAL A 61 -18.37 6.16 4.81
N GLY A 62 -18.47 5.70 3.55
CA GLY A 62 -18.72 6.56 2.39
C GLY A 62 -17.57 7.53 2.08
N ALA A 63 -16.34 7.18 2.43
CA ALA A 63 -15.16 7.97 2.10
C ALA A 63 -14.86 7.90 0.59
N PRO A 64 -14.30 8.97 -0.01
CA PRO A 64 -13.90 8.96 -1.41
C PRO A 64 -12.79 7.93 -1.64
N ILE A 65 -12.99 7.06 -2.62
CA ILE A 65 -12.01 6.06 -3.06
C ILE A 65 -11.43 6.56 -4.37
N PRO A 66 -10.09 6.60 -4.54
CA PRO A 66 -9.51 6.98 -5.82
C PRO A 66 -9.91 5.97 -6.91
N GLU A 67 -10.23 6.47 -8.11
CA GLU A 67 -10.77 5.69 -9.24
C GLU A 67 -9.94 4.42 -9.55
N GLN A 68 -8.61 4.53 -9.44
CA GLN A 68 -7.70 3.42 -9.65
C GLN A 68 -7.94 2.24 -8.70
N PHE A 69 -8.63 2.42 -7.56
CA PHE A 69 -8.98 1.35 -6.62
C PHE A 69 -10.46 0.96 -6.65
N GLU A 70 -11.29 1.61 -7.47
CA GLU A 70 -12.72 1.27 -7.58
C GLU A 70 -12.94 -0.08 -8.26
N SER A 71 -12.10 -0.44 -9.22
CA SER A 71 -12.26 -1.64 -10.07
C SER A 71 -11.18 -2.70 -9.89
N ILE A 72 -10.30 -2.56 -8.89
CA ILE A 72 -9.14 -3.45 -8.75
C ILE A 72 -9.54 -4.83 -8.20
N GLU A 73 -9.18 -5.88 -8.95
CA GLU A 73 -8.85 -7.16 -8.34
C GLU A 73 -7.52 -6.99 -7.62
N VAL A 74 -7.55 -6.93 -6.28
CA VAL A 74 -6.34 -6.72 -5.46
C VAL A 74 -5.26 -7.75 -5.80
N ALA A 75 -5.64 -8.92 -6.33
CA ALA A 75 -4.76 -9.93 -6.90
C ALA A 75 -3.72 -9.40 -7.91
N ALA A 76 -4.01 -8.35 -8.70
CA ALA A 76 -3.13 -7.80 -9.73
C ALA A 76 -2.06 -6.80 -9.22
N ILE A 77 -2.08 -6.48 -7.92
CA ILE A 77 -1.08 -5.63 -7.24
C ILE A 77 0.06 -6.50 -6.67
#